data_AF-E0SEW9-F1
#
_entry.id   AF-E0SEW9-F1
#
_cell.length_a   1.000
_cell.length_b   1.000
_cell.length_c   1.000
_cell.angle_alpha   90.00
_cell.angle_beta   90.00
_cell.angle_gamma   90.00
#
_symmetry.space_group_name_H-M   'P 1'
#
loop_
_entity.id
_entity.type
_entity.pdbx_description
1 polymer ?
#
loop_
_entity_poly.entity_id
_entity_poly.type
_entity_poly.pdbx_seq_one_letter_code
_entity_poly.pdbx_strand_id
1 'polypeptide(L)'
;MPKATDYPGARIPVIKSGVLAEFLAVPLSMAKEQTDRTTLDLFANERRPGRPKTNPLSRDEQLRINKRNQLRRDRVRGLRRVELKINSEAVDILNALAEQKNISRSELIEQILLAQLAEQEN
;
A
#
# COMPACT_ATOMS: atom_id res chain seq x y z
N MET A 1 17.19 12.63 -16.53
CA MET A 1 16.22 11.77 -15.83
C MET A 1 15.21 12.68 -15.14
N PRO A 2 13.90 12.48 -15.31
CA PRO A 2 12.87 13.32 -14.70
C PRO A 2 12.91 13.22 -13.17
N LYS A 3 12.61 14.31 -12.46
CA LYS A 3 12.63 14.35 -11.00
C LYS A 3 11.30 13.81 -10.45
N ALA A 4 11.30 13.29 -9.23
CA ALA A 4 10.14 12.61 -8.63
C ALA A 4 8.85 13.47 -8.53
N THR A 5 8.93 14.76 -8.80
CA THR A 5 7.82 15.72 -8.85
C THR A 5 7.01 15.67 -10.14
N ASP A 6 7.50 14.96 -11.17
CA ASP A 6 6.94 15.02 -12.53
C ASP A 6 5.84 13.97 -12.79
N TYR A 7 5.34 13.27 -11.76
CA TYR A 7 4.24 12.30 -11.88
C TYR A 7 2.90 12.90 -11.43
N PRO A 8 1.95 13.15 -12.36
CA PRO A 8 0.62 13.64 -12.00
C PRO A 8 -0.18 12.52 -11.35
N GLY A 9 -0.38 12.61 -10.03
CA GLY A 9 -1.14 11.61 -9.25
C GLY A 9 -0.76 11.52 -7.77
N ALA A 10 0.32 12.18 -7.33
CA ALA A 10 0.65 12.28 -5.91
C ALA A 10 -0.31 13.26 -5.20
N ARG A 11 -1.43 12.75 -4.68
CA ARG A 11 -2.28 13.48 -3.73
C ARG A 11 -1.47 13.76 -2.46
N ILE A 12 -0.95 14.98 -2.34
CA ILE A 12 -0.54 15.53 -1.05
C ILE A 12 -1.83 15.79 -0.26
N PRO A 13 -2.00 15.29 0.98
CA PRO A 13 -3.16 15.63 1.78
C PRO A 13 -3.11 17.14 2.12
N VAL A 14 -4.09 17.89 1.62
CA VAL A 14 -4.29 19.31 1.98
C VAL A 14 -5.01 19.34 3.32
N ILE A 15 -4.29 19.61 4.41
CA ILE A 15 -4.90 19.86 5.71
C ILE A 15 -5.41 21.30 5.70
N LYS A 16 -6.72 21.49 5.54
CA LYS A 16 -7.37 22.79 5.72
C LYS A 16 -7.51 23.09 7.23
N SER A 17 -7.37 24.37 7.53
CA SER A 17 -7.66 25.09 8.79
C SER A 17 -6.76 24.82 10.00
N GLY A 18 -5.75 25.68 10.15
CA GLY A 18 -5.74 26.64 11.24
C GLY A 18 -5.47 26.11 12.64
N VAL A 19 -4.27 25.57 12.87
CA VAL A 19 -3.62 25.63 14.19
C VAL A 19 -2.13 25.89 13.95
N LEU A 20 -1.59 26.79 14.75
CA LEU A 20 -0.28 27.41 14.63
C LEU A 20 0.85 26.39 14.44
N ALA A 21 1.77 26.76 13.56
CA ALA A 21 2.99 26.05 13.26
C ALA A 21 3.91 25.98 14.48
N GLU A 22 4.19 24.77 14.93
CA GLU A 22 5.42 24.43 15.66
C GLU A 22 5.76 22.95 15.42
N PHE A 23 5.96 22.60 14.15
CA PHE A 23 6.69 21.37 13.82
C PHE A 23 8.17 21.69 14.00
N LEU A 24 8.68 21.43 15.21
CA LEU A 24 10.11 21.27 15.43
C LEU A 24 10.61 20.25 14.41
N ALA A 25 11.26 20.75 13.37
CA ALA A 25 12.00 19.97 12.41
C ALA A 25 13.10 19.26 13.18
N VAL A 26 12.82 18.04 13.66
CA VAL A 26 13.87 17.14 14.13
C VAL A 26 14.70 16.80 12.89
N PRO A 27 15.96 17.25 12.79
CA PRO A 27 16.80 16.83 11.69
C PRO A 27 16.91 15.31 11.76
N LEU A 28 16.63 14.62 10.65
CA LEU A 28 17.05 13.23 10.45
C LEU A 28 18.58 13.20 10.32
N SER A 29 19.30 13.59 11.37
CA SER A 29 20.67 13.18 11.55
C SER A 29 20.60 11.70 11.91
N MET A 30 20.92 10.87 10.93
CA MET A 30 21.35 9.50 11.20
C MET A 30 22.31 9.53 12.38
N ALA A 31 22.01 8.79 13.44
CA ALA A 31 22.95 8.52 14.52
C ALA A 31 24.14 7.77 13.91
N LYS A 32 25.09 8.53 13.35
CA LYS A 32 26.37 8.03 12.88
C LYS A 32 27.21 7.78 14.13
N GLU A 33 27.61 6.54 14.30
CA GLU A 33 28.60 6.16 15.31
C GLU A 33 29.87 6.98 15.06
N GLN A 34 30.12 7.96 15.92
CA GLN A 34 31.36 8.72 15.92
C GLN A 34 32.42 7.78 16.51
N THR A 35 33.23 7.17 15.67
CA THR A 35 34.30 6.29 16.14
C THR A 35 35.35 7.15 16.85
N ASP A 36 35.49 6.94 18.15
CA ASP A 36 36.51 7.58 18.99
C ASP A 36 37.90 7.18 18.50
N ARG A 37 38.58 8.08 17.79
CA ARG A 37 39.88 7.81 17.15
C ARG A 37 41.01 7.52 18.15
N THR A 38 40.80 7.82 19.43
CA THR A 38 41.81 7.71 20.50
C THR A 38 41.73 6.40 21.28
N THR A 39 40.64 5.64 21.14
CA THR A 39 40.44 4.36 21.82
C THR A 39 40.70 3.24 20.83
N LEU A 40 41.60 2.33 21.18
CA LEU A 40 41.90 1.16 20.36
C LEU A 40 40.62 0.33 20.20
N ASP A 41 40.07 0.24 18.99
CA ASP A 41 38.87 -0.55 18.70
C ASP A 41 39.20 -2.04 18.82
N LEU A 42 38.98 -2.58 20.02
CA LEU A 42 39.21 -3.99 20.37
C LEU A 42 38.38 -4.96 19.50
N PHE A 43 37.37 -4.45 18.81
CA PHE A 43 36.42 -5.20 17.99
C PHE A 43 36.56 -4.90 16.49
N ALA A 44 37.61 -4.20 16.06
CA ALA A 44 37.85 -3.87 14.65
C ALA A 44 37.91 -5.11 13.74
N ASN A 45 38.36 -6.24 14.27
CA ASN A 45 38.46 -7.51 13.55
C ASN A 45 37.20 -8.37 13.64
N GLU A 46 36.21 -7.98 14.45
CA GLU A 46 34.95 -8.71 14.56
C GLU A 46 34.03 -8.38 13.39
N ARG A 47 33.43 -9.42 12.80
CA ARG A 47 32.43 -9.26 11.74
C ARG A 47 31.16 -8.66 12.34
N ARG A 48 30.99 -7.34 12.20
CA ARG A 48 29.75 -6.66 12.57
C ARG A 48 28.57 -7.28 11.80
N PRO A 49 27.52 -7.79 12.46
CA PRO A 49 26.38 -8.38 11.77
C PRO A 49 25.66 -7.29 10.97
N GLY A 50 25.80 -7.33 9.64
CA GLY A 50 25.11 -6.43 8.73
C GLY A 50 23.61 -6.75 8.64
N ARG A 51 22.84 -5.78 8.10
CA ARG A 51 21.43 -5.97 7.72
C ARG A 51 21.28 -7.32 7.00
N PRO A 52 20.37 -8.21 7.43
CA PRO A 52 20.17 -9.50 6.78
C PRO A 52 20.03 -9.28 5.28
N LYS A 53 20.91 -9.93 4.51
CA LYS A 53 20.92 -9.83 3.05
C LYS A 53 19.53 -10.31 2.59
N THR A 54 18.82 -9.39 1.94
CA THR A 54 17.57 -9.52 1.17
C THR A 54 16.97 -10.92 1.03
N ASN A 55 15.64 -11.02 1.13
CA ASN A 55 14.81 -12.22 0.96
C ASN A 55 15.55 -13.41 0.29
N PRO A 56 15.74 -14.54 0.99
CA PRO A 56 16.59 -15.65 0.55
C PRO A 56 16.11 -16.33 -0.75
N LEU A 57 14.91 -15.99 -1.21
CA LEU A 57 14.29 -16.52 -2.41
C LEU A 57 14.57 -15.64 -3.62
N SER A 58 14.71 -16.26 -4.80
CA SER A 58 14.72 -15.53 -6.06
C SER A 58 13.39 -14.80 -6.31
N ARG A 59 13.40 -13.74 -7.12
CA ARG A 59 12.19 -12.95 -7.43
C ARG A 59 11.04 -13.81 -7.97
N ASP A 60 11.35 -14.82 -8.78
CA ASP A 60 10.35 -15.71 -9.37
C ASP A 60 9.71 -16.64 -8.33
N GLU A 61 10.50 -17.15 -7.40
CA GLU A 61 10.01 -17.95 -6.28
C GLU A 61 9.14 -17.11 -5.34
N GLN A 62 9.54 -15.87 -5.07
CA GLN A 62 8.73 -14.93 -4.29
C GLN A 62 7.38 -14.67 -4.94
N LEU A 63 7.34 -14.42 -6.25
CA LEU A 63 6.09 -14.20 -6.98
C LEU A 63 5.17 -15.43 -6.91
N ARG A 64 5.72 -16.64 -7.04
CA ARG A 64 4.94 -17.90 -6.91
C ARG A 64 4.36 -18.06 -5.51
N ILE A 65 5.14 -17.80 -4.46
CA ILE A 65 4.70 -17.90 -3.07
C ILE A 65 3.65 -16.85 -2.75
N ASN A 66 3.84 -15.60 -3.18
CA ASN A 66 2.88 -14.53 -2.99
C ASN A 66 1.55 -14.83 -3.67
N LYS A 67 1.58 -15.33 -4.91
CA LYS A 67 0.37 -15.76 -5.63
C LYS A 67 -0.34 -16.91 -4.92
N ARG A 68 0.41 -17.91 -4.42
CA ARG A 68 -0.17 -19.02 -3.63
C ARG A 68 -0.83 -18.52 -2.35
N ASN A 69 -0.19 -17.61 -1.62
CA ASN A 69 -0.72 -17.04 -0.39
C ASN A 69 -1.94 -16.15 -0.66
N GLN A 70 -1.98 -15.42 -1.78
CA GLN A 70 -3.16 -14.69 -2.23
C GLN A 70 -4.33 -15.65 -2.47
N LEU A 71 -4.15 -16.70 -3.27
CA LEU A 71 -5.19 -17.69 -3.55
C LEU A 71 -5.67 -18.40 -2.28
N ARG A 72 -4.76 -18.70 -1.34
CA ARG A 72 -5.11 -19.30 -0.05
C ARG A 72 -5.96 -18.34 0.78
N ARG A 73 -5.64 -17.05 0.84
CA ARG A 73 -6.43 -16.04 1.54
C ARG A 73 -7.80 -15.87 0.91
N ASP A 74 -7.87 -15.76 -0.41
CA ASP A 74 -9.14 -15.63 -1.15
C ASP A 74 -10.03 -16.84 -0.89
N ARG A 75 -9.47 -18.07 -0.94
CA ARG A 75 -10.20 -19.30 -0.63
C ARG A 75 -10.72 -19.35 0.81
N VAL A 76 -9.87 -19.04 1.80
CA VAL A 76 -10.26 -19.06 3.22
C VAL A 76 -11.36 -18.04 3.51
N ARG A 77 -11.34 -16.89 2.85
CA ARG A 77 -12.35 -15.85 3.00
C ARG A 77 -13.60 -16.08 2.13
N GLY A 78 -13.64 -17.14 1.33
CA GLY A 78 -14.77 -17.46 0.45
C GLY A 78 -14.93 -16.51 -0.75
N LEU A 79 -13.92 -15.68 -1.07
CA LEU A 79 -14.02 -14.73 -2.18
C LEU A 79 -14.05 -15.48 -3.52
N ARG A 80 -15.05 -15.16 -4.34
CA ARG A 80 -15.15 -15.61 -5.73
C ARG A 80 -15.06 -14.41 -6.66
N ARG A 81 -14.35 -14.59 -7.78
CA ARG A 81 -14.24 -13.56 -8.83
C ARG A 81 -15.36 -13.78 -9.84
N VAL A 82 -16.11 -12.73 -10.12
CA VAL A 82 -17.13 -12.69 -11.17
C VAL A 82 -16.65 -11.73 -12.24
N GLU A 83 -16.53 -12.21 -13.47
CA GLU A 83 -16.23 -11.39 -14.63
C GLU A 83 -17.54 -11.01 -15.33
N LEU A 84 -17.75 -9.72 -15.55
CA LEU A 84 -18.98 -9.17 -16.11
C LEU A 84 -18.66 -8.33 -17.35
N LYS A 85 -19.40 -8.55 -18.44
CA LYS A 85 -19.38 -7.69 -19.63
C LYS A 85 -20.62 -6.80 -19.61
N ILE A 86 -20.43 -5.49 -19.63
CA ILE A 86 -21.49 -4.48 -19.62
C ILE A 86 -21.12 -3.32 -20.54
N ASN A 87 -22.10 -2.45 -20.82
CA ASN A 87 -21.86 -1.24 -21.61
C ASN A 87 -20.83 -0.32 -20.92
N SER A 88 -20.02 0.36 -21.73
CA SER A 88 -19.00 1.32 -21.27
C SER A 88 -19.60 2.46 -20.45
N GLU A 89 -20.70 3.04 -20.91
CA GLU A 89 -21.40 4.14 -20.21
C GLU A 89 -21.85 3.73 -18.80
N ALA A 90 -22.30 2.49 -18.62
CA ALA A 90 -22.70 1.99 -17.30
C ALA A 90 -21.50 1.89 -16.34
N VAL A 91 -20.32 1.54 -16.86
CA VAL A 91 -19.07 1.52 -16.07
C VAL A 91 -18.69 2.92 -15.63
N ASP A 92 -18.83 3.91 -16.50
CA ASP A 92 -18.49 5.30 -16.20
C ASP A 92 -19.40 5.88 -15.12
N ILE A 93 -20.70 5.61 -15.20
CA ILE A 93 -21.67 6.00 -14.17
C ILE A 93 -21.31 5.35 -12.82
N LEU A 94 -20.97 4.05 -12.81
CA LEU A 94 -20.57 3.35 -11.59
C LEU A 94 -19.29 3.92 -10.98
N ASN A 95 -18.30 4.30 -11.80
CA ASN A 95 -17.09 4.95 -11.32
C ASN A 95 -17.42 6.30 -10.66
N ALA A 96 -18.23 7.14 -11.32
CA ALA A 96 -18.61 8.44 -10.79
C ALA A 96 -19.37 8.32 -9.46
N LEU A 97 -20.29 7.36 -9.34
CA LEU A 97 -21.02 7.10 -8.09
C LEU A 97 -20.10 6.57 -6.98
N ALA A 98 -19.13 5.72 -7.31
CA ALA A 98 -18.16 5.22 -6.35
C ALA A 98 -17.25 6.35 -5.83
N GLU A 99 -16.81 7.25 -6.71
CA GLU A 99 -16.04 8.45 -6.34
C GLU A 99 -16.83 9.39 -5.45
N GLN A 100 -18.10 9.68 -5.78
CA GLN A 100 -18.97 10.51 -4.95
C GLN A 100 -19.15 9.95 -3.54
N LYS A 101 -19.25 8.62 -3.42
CA LYS A 101 -19.38 7.92 -2.13
C LYS A 101 -18.05 7.65 -1.43
N ASN A 102 -16.91 7.98 -2.05
CA ASN A 102 -15.56 7.65 -1.57
C ASN A 102 -15.33 6.16 -1.25
N ILE A 103 -15.95 5.26 -2.01
CA ILE A 103 -15.80 3.81 -1.87
C ILE A 103 -15.20 3.18 -3.12
N SER A 104 -14.70 1.95 -3.01
CA SER A 104 -14.22 1.24 -4.20
C SER A 104 -15.38 0.81 -5.09
N ARG A 105 -15.18 0.79 -6.42
CA ARG A 105 -16.21 0.30 -7.36
C ARG A 105 -16.69 -1.12 -7.01
N SER A 106 -15.78 -2.00 -6.60
CA SER A 106 -16.11 -3.38 -6.21
C SER A 106 -17.05 -3.43 -5.01
N GLU A 107 -16.81 -2.59 -4.01
CA GLU A 107 -17.63 -2.47 -2.81
C GLU A 107 -19.01 -1.87 -3.12
N LEU A 108 -19.07 -0.86 -4.00
CA LEU A 108 -20.35 -0.31 -4.47
C LEU A 108 -21.21 -1.40 -5.15
N ILE A 109 -20.60 -2.22 -6.01
CA ILE A 109 -21.29 -3.31 -6.71
C ILE A 109 -21.80 -4.35 -5.70
N GLU A 110 -20.98 -4.72 -4.72
CA GLU A 110 -21.38 -5.66 -3.66
C GLU A 110 -22.59 -5.14 -2.87
N GLN A 111 -22.58 -3.87 -2.47
CA GLN A 111 -23.72 -3.25 -1.77
C GLN A 111 -25.00 -3.25 -2.60
N ILE A 112 -24.90 -2.91 -3.90
CA ILE A 112 -26.06 -2.92 -4.81
C ILE A 112 -26.62 -4.34 -4.93
N LEU A 113 -25.77 -5.35 -5.11
CA LEU A 113 -26.19 -6.74 -5.24
C LEU A 113 -26.87 -7.24 -3.96
N LEU A 114 -26.30 -6.93 -2.78
CA LEU A 114 -26.89 -7.33 -1.50
C LEU A 114 -28.24 -6.65 -1.24
N ALA A 115 -28.36 -5.36 -1.57
CA ALA A 115 -29.62 -4.63 -1.45
C ALA A 115 -30.72 -5.24 -2.33
N GLN A 116 -30.40 -5.54 -3.59
CA GLN A 116 -31.34 -6.16 -4.52
C GLN A 116 -31.74 -7.58 -4.11
N LEU A 117 -30.82 -8.39 -3.59
CA LEU A 117 -31.15 -9.72 -3.08
C LEU A 117 -32.08 -9.65 -1.86
N ALA A 118 -31.85 -8.71 -0.94
CA ALA A 118 -32.71 -8.51 0.22
C ALA A 118 -34.13 -8.04 -0.16
N GLU A 119 -34.29 -7.26 -1.24
CA GLU A 119 -35.59 -6.85 -1.76
C GLU A 119 -36.40 -8.01 -2.36
N GLN A 120 -35.74 -9.04 -2.90
CA GLN A 120 -36.41 -10.19 -3.54
C GLN A 120 -36.80 -11.30 -2.54
N GLU A 121 -36.21 -11.31 -1.35
CA GLU A 121 -36.56 -12.27 -0.29
C GLU A 121 -37.80 -11.85 0.54
N ASN A 122 -38.26 -10.60 0.39
CA ASN A 122 -39.52 -10.08 0.96
C ASN A 122 -40.66 -10.15 -0.05
#